data_AF-A0A967HWK7-F1
#
_entry.id   AF-A0A967HWK7-F1
#
_cell.length_a   1.000
_cell.length_b   1.000
_cell.length_c   1.000
_cell.angle_alpha   90.00
_cell.angle_beta   90.00
_cell.angle_gamma   90.00
#
_symmetry.space_group_name_H-M   'P 1'
#
loop_
_entity.id
_entity.type
_entity.pdbx_description
1 polymer ?
#
loop_
_entity_poly.entity_id
_entity_poly.type
_entity_poly.pdbx_seq_one_letter_code
_entity_poly.pdbx_strand_id
1 'polypeptide(L)' 'STWNLGPRDAKGTMGPVEEALIGTPVADPKRPLEILRTVHSFDPCIACAVHVIDPDSNQVYKVRAT' A
#
# COMPACT_ATOMS: atom_id res chain seq x y z
N SER A 1 -2.63 0.62 -7.24
CA SER A 1 -2.10 0.60 -5.87
C SER A 1 -0.83 1.41 -5.68
N THR A 2 0.12 1.45 -6.64
CA THR A 2 1.36 2.27 -6.56
C THR A 2 1.09 3.74 -6.22
N TRP A 3 0.12 4.38 -6.88
CA TRP A 3 -0.24 5.77 -6.62
C TRP A 3 -0.83 6.01 -5.22
N ASN A 4 -1.64 5.07 -4.71
CA ASN A 4 -2.36 5.26 -3.44
C ASN A 4 -1.50 4.90 -2.23
N LEU A 5 -0.66 3.86 -2.36
CA LEU A 5 0.16 3.27 -1.30
C LEU A 5 1.66 3.60 -1.46
N GLY A 6 1.98 4.53 -2.36
CA GLY A 6 3.34 5.03 -2.51
C GLY A 6 3.79 5.74 -1.23
N PRO A 7 5.09 5.67 -0.89
CA PRO A 7 5.63 6.39 0.24
C PRO A 7 5.68 7.90 -0.04
N ARG A 8 6.13 8.68 0.94
CA ARG A 8 6.43 10.09 0.74
C ARG A 8 7.38 10.33 -0.44
N ASP A 9 7.12 11.40 -1.18
CA ASP A 9 7.96 11.82 -2.30
C ASP A 9 9.27 12.50 -1.84
N ALA A 10 10.11 12.93 -2.80
CA ALA A 10 11.37 13.61 -2.52
C ALA A 10 11.23 14.95 -1.77
N LYS A 11 10.03 15.54 -1.74
CA LYS A 11 9.70 16.76 -0.99
C LYS A 11 9.05 16.45 0.35
N GLY A 12 8.84 15.17 0.69
CA GLY A 12 8.18 14.73 1.90
C GLY A 12 6.65 14.76 1.83
N THR A 13 6.06 14.96 0.64
CA THR A 13 4.61 14.96 0.44
C THR A 13 4.05 13.56 0.70
N MET A 14 2.99 13.46 1.50
CA MET A 14 2.34 12.20 1.82
C MET A 14 1.55 11.62 0.64
N GLY A 15 1.49 10.30 0.56
CA GLY A 15 0.61 9.61 -0.38
C GLY A 15 -0.86 9.59 0.06
N PRO A 16 -1.82 9.26 -0.83
CA PRO A 16 -3.24 9.28 -0.51
C PRO A 16 -3.65 8.46 0.73
N VAL A 17 -3.10 7.25 0.90
CA VAL A 17 -3.39 6.42 2.09
C VAL A 17 -2.74 7.01 3.35
N GLU A 18 -1.54 7.56 3.25
CA GLU A 18 -0.88 8.21 4.40
C GLU A 18 -1.69 9.42 4.88
N GLU A 19 -2.18 10.27 3.96
CA GLU A 19 -3.03 11.41 4.29
C GLU A 19 -4.39 10.99 4.85
N ALA A 20 -5.03 9.97 4.27
CA ALA A 20 -6.33 9.48 4.71
C ALA A 20 -6.34 8.94 6.15
N LEU A 21 -5.19 8.51 6.67
CA LEU A 21 -5.05 8.02 8.04
C LEU A 21 -4.95 9.15 9.08
N ILE A 22 -4.59 10.37 8.67
CA ILE A 22 -4.43 11.50 9.59
C ILE A 22 -5.77 11.81 10.27
N GLY A 23 -5.76 11.80 11.60
CA GLY A 23 -6.95 12.08 12.40
C GLY A 23 -7.94 10.92 12.52
N THR A 24 -7.61 9.73 12.01
CA THR A 24 -8.46 8.54 12.22
C THR A 24 -8.49 8.19 13.72
N PRO A 25 -9.68 8.18 14.36
CA PRO A 25 -9.78 7.78 15.77
C PRO A 25 -9.47 6.30 15.92
N VAL A 26 -8.74 5.94 16.98
CA VAL A 26 -8.37 4.55 17.29
C VAL A 26 -8.80 4.24 18.72
N ALA A 27 -9.80 3.37 18.89
CA ALA A 27 -10.33 3.01 20.20
C ALA A 27 -9.37 2.10 20.99
N ASP A 28 -8.75 1.13 20.34
CA ASP A 28 -7.74 0.23 20.93
C ASP A 28 -6.49 0.14 20.03
N PRO A 29 -5.36 0.77 20.41
CA PRO A 29 -4.14 0.71 19.63
C PRO A 29 -3.56 -0.70 19.44
N LYS A 30 -3.89 -1.66 20.32
CA LYS A 30 -3.47 -3.07 20.13
C LYS A 30 -4.30 -3.78 19.08
N ARG A 31 -5.45 -3.24 18.70
CA ARG A 31 -6.40 -3.79 17.73
C ARG A 31 -6.97 -2.67 16.83
N PRO A 32 -6.14 -2.05 15.97
CA PRO A 32 -6.48 -0.82 15.24
C PRO A 32 -7.41 -1.08 14.06
N LEU A 33 -8.66 -1.42 14.34
CA LEU A 33 -9.67 -1.79 13.34
C LEU A 33 -9.99 -0.63 12.39
N GLU A 34 -9.97 0.60 12.89
CA GLU A 34 -10.28 1.83 12.16
C GLU A 34 -9.25 2.09 11.07
N ILE A 35 -7.97 1.82 11.36
CA ILE A 35 -6.88 1.89 10.37
C ILE A 35 -7.12 0.89 9.23
N LEU A 36 -7.48 -0.35 9.58
CA LEU A 36 -7.78 -1.39 8.58
C LEU A 36 -8.98 -1.00 7.71
N ARG A 37 -10.04 -0.42 8.31
CA ARG A 37 -11.22 0.06 7.57
C ARG A 37 -10.85 1.11 6.53
N THR A 38 -10.05 2.12 6.92
CA THR A 38 -9.60 3.16 5.99
C THR A 38 -8.73 2.56 4.89
N VAL A 39 -7.72 1.75 5.23
CA VAL A 39 -6.79 1.17 4.22
C VAL A 39 -7.53 0.22 3.26
N HIS A 40 -8.43 -0.64 3.74
CA HIS A 40 -9.18 -1.56 2.90
C HIS A 40 -10.16 -0.86 1.95
N SER A 41 -10.61 0.36 2.26
CA SER A 41 -11.45 1.14 1.33
C SER A 41 -10.74 1.49 0.01
N PHE A 42 -9.40 1.42 -0.03
CA PHE A 42 -8.59 1.63 -1.23
C PHE A 42 -8.32 0.35 -2.04
N ASP A 43 -8.83 -0.80 -1.59
CA ASP A 43 -8.60 -2.12 -2.20
C ASP A 43 -7.10 -2.38 -2.48
N PRO A 44 -6.28 -2.51 -1.42
CA PRO A 44 -4.83 -2.53 -1.55
C PRO A 44 -4.31 -3.83 -2.18
N CYS A 45 -3.78 -3.74 -3.40
CA CYS A 45 -3.03 -4.83 -4.03
C CYS A 45 -1.51 -4.56 -4.04
N ILE A 46 -0.76 -5.25 -3.18
CA ILE A 46 0.70 -5.09 -3.07
C ILE A 46 1.42 -5.61 -4.32
N ALA A 47 0.93 -6.70 -4.94
CA ALA A 47 1.49 -7.22 -6.18
C ALA A 47 1.43 -6.17 -7.31
N CYS A 48 0.30 -5.46 -7.44
CA CYS A 48 0.15 -4.36 -8.40
C CYS A 48 1.00 -3.14 -8.02
N ALA A 49 1.20 -2.88 -6.72
CA ALA A 49 1.92 -1.69 -6.25
C ALA A 49 3.42 -1.74 -6.59
N VAL A 50 4.07 -2.87 -6.33
CA VAL A 50 5.54 -2.99 -6.40
C VAL A 50 6.01 -3.73 -7.64
N HIS A 51 5.26 -4.74 -8.10
CA HIS A 51 5.59 -5.65 -9.21
C HIS A 51 7.04 -6.17 -9.25
N VAL A 52 7.22 -7.49 -9.15
CA VAL A 52 8.55 -8.09 -9.28
C VAL A 52 8.86 -8.29 -10.77
N ILE A 53 9.78 -7.48 -11.30
CA ILE A 53 10.29 -7.56 -12.68
C ILE A 53 11.79 -7.80 -12.59
N ASP A 54 12.30 -8.69 -13.45
CA ASP A 54 13.73 -8.89 -13.61
C ASP A 54 14.37 -7.63 -14.24
N PRO A 55 15.36 -6.98 -13.60
CA PRO A 55 15.90 -5.70 -14.09
C PRO A 55 16.72 -5.85 -15.38
N ASP A 56 17.27 -7.04 -15.66
CA ASP A 56 18.12 -7.28 -16.82
C ASP A 56 17.30 -7.71 -18.05
N SER A 57 16.29 -8.54 -17.84
CA SER A 57 15.47 -9.12 -18.92
C SER A 57 14.09 -8.47 -19.09
N ASN A 58 13.66 -7.62 -18.16
CA ASN A 58 12.33 -6.99 -18.12
C ASN A 58 11.16 -8.00 -18.14
N GLN A 59 11.38 -9.22 -17.61
CA GLN A 59 10.38 -10.29 -17.58
C GLN A 59 9.68 -10.42 -16.23
N VAL A 60 8.43 -10.89 -16.27
CA VAL A 60 7.64 -11.27 -15.09
C VAL A 60 7.65 -12.80 -14.95
N TYR A 61 8.15 -13.31 -13.83
CA TYR A 61 8.19 -14.76 -13.55
C TYR A 61 6.79 -15.28 -13.16
N LYS A 62 6.30 -16.31 -13.86
CA LYS A 62 5.06 -17.01 -13.49
C LYS A 62 5.33 -18.03 -12.37
N VAL A 63 4.85 -17.74 -11.18
CA VAL A 63 4.86 -18.67 -10.04
C VAL A 63 3.47 -19.26 -9.87
N ARG A 64 3.36 -20.59 -9.79
CA ARG A 64 2.10 -21.30 -9.52
C ARG A 64 2.28 -22.11 -8.23
N ALA A 65 1.54 -21.75 -7.19
CA ALA A 65 1.46 -22.55 -5.98
C ALA A 65 0.41 -23.65 -6.18
N THR A 66 0.81 -24.90 -5.96
CA THR A 66 -0.07 -26.09 -5.93
C THR A 66 -0.90 -26.13 -4.67
#